data_AF-A0A3L8CV70-F1
#
_entry.id   AF-A0A3L8CV70-F1
#
_cell.length_a   1.000
_cell.length_b   1.000
_cell.length_c   1.000
_cell.angle_alpha   90.00
_cell.angle_beta   90.00
_cell.angle_gamma   90.00
#
_symmetry.space_group_name_H-M   'P 1'
#
loop_
_entity.id
_entity.type
_entity.pdbx_description
1 polymer ?
#
loop_
_entity_poly.entity_id
_entity_poly.type
_entity_poly.pdbx_seq_one_letter_code
_entity_poly.pdbx_strand_id
1 'polypeptide(L)'
;MGAILVTKAEFIEFVSEKVAVQWGEEQKPLLLSNIPTLWRAEKHVSYKEIVGEASLKRFLAEAARDDGVGFKVVANPSVLALVGLIPKHETYEFSRGAPAPKAVAAQRPTDVVDSNEKVVRDFLALVAKLPSEDIKKVIIPVEILTQLMFEK
;
A
#
# COMPACT_ATOMS: atom_id res chain seq x y z
N MET A 1 -5.68 0.16 -32.96
CA MET A 1 -5.37 0.07 -31.52
C MET A 1 -4.00 0.68 -31.33
N GLY A 2 -3.92 1.90 -30.79
CA GLY A 2 -2.65 2.57 -30.56
C GLY A 2 -1.94 1.93 -29.39
N ALA A 3 -0.71 1.45 -29.59
CA ALA A 3 0.14 1.06 -28.48
C ALA A 3 0.39 2.31 -27.64
N ILE A 4 -0.04 2.30 -26.38
CA ILE A 4 0.35 3.33 -25.42
C ILE A 4 1.84 3.11 -25.16
N LEU A 5 2.68 3.85 -25.88
CA LEU A 5 4.13 3.83 -25.69
C LEU A 5 4.43 4.53 -24.37
N VAL A 6 4.35 3.81 -23.26
CA VAL A 6 4.71 4.39 -21.96
C VAL A 6 6.23 4.39 -21.82
N THR A 7 6.78 5.57 -21.65
CA THR A 7 8.23 5.79 -21.57
C THR A 7 8.73 5.72 -20.13
N LYS A 8 10.04 5.50 -19.97
CA LYS A 8 10.71 5.55 -18.66
C LYS A 8 10.56 6.92 -17.99
N ALA A 9 10.57 7.99 -18.78
CA ALA A 9 10.40 9.36 -18.29
C ALA A 9 9.02 9.58 -17.66
N GLU A 10 7.95 9.15 -18.35
CA GLU A 10 6.58 9.24 -17.82
C GLU A 10 6.40 8.45 -16.52
N PHE A 11 7.05 7.30 -16.40
CA PHE A 11 7.01 6.52 -15.15
C PHE A 11 7.72 7.26 -14.00
N ILE A 12 8.86 7.89 -14.25
CA ILE A 12 9.60 8.66 -13.25
C ILE A 12 8.82 9.91 -12.83
N GLU A 13 8.18 10.59 -13.79
CA GLU A 13 7.33 11.76 -13.54
C GLU A 13 6.11 11.38 -12.69
N PHE A 14 5.41 10.31 -13.06
CA PHE A 14 4.31 9.77 -12.26
C PHE A 14 4.73 9.45 -10.82
N VAL A 15 5.87 8.77 -10.65
CA VAL A 15 6.37 8.45 -9.32
C VAL A 15 6.70 9.73 -8.55
N SER A 16 7.31 10.73 -9.19
CA SER A 16 7.62 12.02 -8.57
C SER A 16 6.36 12.75 -8.09
N GLU A 17 5.31 12.75 -8.92
CA GLU A 17 4.01 13.32 -8.57
C GLU A 17 3.41 12.62 -7.35
N LYS A 18 3.30 11.28 -7.37
CA LYS A 18 2.69 10.54 -6.25
C LYS A 18 3.48 10.69 -4.96
N VAL A 19 4.82 10.79 -5.04
CA VAL A 19 5.66 11.08 -3.89
C VAL A 19 5.34 12.45 -3.32
N ALA A 20 5.24 13.49 -4.17
CA ALA A 20 4.92 14.84 -3.73
C ALA A 20 3.54 14.93 -3.08
N VAL A 21 2.53 14.29 -3.68
CA VAL A 21 1.16 14.25 -3.14
C VAL A 21 1.12 13.55 -1.80
N GLN A 22 1.65 12.32 -1.71
CA GLN A 22 1.61 11.56 -0.45
C GLN A 22 2.43 12.23 0.66
N TRP A 23 3.55 12.85 0.31
CA TRP A 23 4.33 13.62 1.27
C TRP A 23 3.59 14.89 1.74
N GLY A 24 2.90 15.58 0.83
CA GLY A 24 2.10 16.77 1.16
C GLY A 24 0.91 16.46 2.06
N GLU A 25 0.26 15.31 1.88
CA GLU A 25 -0.93 14.93 2.66
C GLU A 25 -0.58 14.26 4.00
N GLU A 26 0.35 13.31 3.99
CA GLU A 26 0.62 12.46 5.15
C GLU A 26 1.98 12.70 5.81
N GLN A 27 2.89 13.43 5.14
CA GLN A 27 4.32 13.50 5.50
C GLN A 27 4.96 12.12 5.70
N LYS A 28 4.49 11.14 4.93
CA LYS A 28 4.98 9.76 4.96
C LYS A 28 5.68 9.40 3.66
N PRO A 29 6.71 8.55 3.71
CA PRO A 29 7.35 8.05 2.50
C PRO A 29 6.40 7.16 1.69
N LEU A 30 6.36 7.37 0.37
CA LEU A 30 5.67 6.46 -0.55
C LEU A 30 6.43 5.15 -0.62
N LEU A 31 5.81 4.06 -0.20
CA LEU A 31 6.44 2.73 -0.22
C LEU A 31 6.59 2.21 -1.65
N LEU A 32 7.75 1.62 -1.95
CA LEU A 32 8.03 0.97 -3.24
C LEU A 32 7.01 -0.11 -3.59
N SER A 33 6.46 -0.81 -2.60
CA SER A 33 5.43 -1.84 -2.78
C SER A 33 4.10 -1.29 -3.30
N ASN A 34 3.81 0.00 -3.09
CA ASN A 34 2.57 0.63 -3.54
C ASN A 34 2.65 1.10 -5.01
N ILE A 35 3.86 1.36 -5.52
CA ILE A 35 4.08 1.91 -6.86
C ILE A 35 3.48 1.02 -7.97
N PRO A 36 3.68 -0.33 -7.97
CA PRO A 36 3.04 -1.20 -8.96
C PRO A 36 1.51 -1.12 -8.98
N THR A 37 0.88 -0.95 -7.82
CA THR A 37 -0.57 -0.87 -7.68
C THR A 37 -1.08 0.46 -8.21
N LEU A 38 -0.45 1.57 -7.80
CA LEU A 38 -0.78 2.91 -8.28
C LEU A 38 -0.60 3.02 -9.80
N TRP A 39 0.48 2.47 -10.33
CA TRP A 39 0.77 2.46 -11.75
C TRP A 39 -0.28 1.70 -12.57
N ARG A 40 -0.66 0.49 -12.11
CA ARG A 40 -1.71 -0.28 -12.79
C ARG A 40 -3.06 0.40 -12.74
N ALA A 41 -3.40 1.04 -11.62
CA ALA A 41 -4.67 1.74 -11.46
C ALA A 41 -4.82 2.89 -12.47
N GLU A 42 -3.74 3.63 -12.74
CA GLU A 42 -3.82 4.82 -13.60
C GLU A 42 -3.54 4.54 -15.07
N LYS A 43 -2.57 3.66 -15.38
CA LYS A 43 -2.11 3.43 -16.76
C LYS A 43 -2.58 2.10 -17.35
N HIS A 44 -3.17 1.20 -16.55
CA HIS A 44 -3.58 -0.15 -16.95
C HIS A 44 -2.48 -1.00 -17.63
N VAL A 45 -1.21 -0.61 -17.48
CA VAL A 45 -0.04 -1.24 -18.10
C VAL A 45 0.86 -1.83 -17.02
N SER A 46 1.58 -2.90 -17.33
CA SER A 46 2.54 -3.50 -16.40
C SER A 46 3.82 -2.66 -16.34
N TYR A 47 4.22 -2.22 -15.15
CA TYR A 47 5.49 -1.51 -14.97
C TYR A 47 6.72 -2.33 -15.40
N LYS A 48 6.59 -3.66 -15.53
CA LYS A 48 7.67 -4.56 -16.01
C LYS A 48 8.11 -4.22 -17.44
N GLU A 49 7.22 -3.68 -18.26
CA GLU A 49 7.56 -3.28 -19.64
C GLU A 49 8.49 -2.05 -19.66
N ILE A 50 8.52 -1.28 -18.57
CA ILE A 50 9.29 -0.04 -18.42
C ILE A 50 10.62 -0.31 -17.69
N VAL A 51 10.54 -1.12 -16.62
CA VAL A 51 11.67 -1.45 -15.76
C VAL A 51 12.55 -2.56 -16.37
N GLY A 52 12.00 -3.37 -17.27
CA GLY A 52 12.72 -4.46 -17.93
C GLY A 52 13.15 -5.55 -16.95
N GLU A 53 14.41 -5.98 -17.03
CA GLU A 53 15.00 -6.99 -16.14
C GLU A 53 15.47 -6.43 -14.79
N ALA A 54 15.49 -5.10 -14.62
CA ALA A 54 15.89 -4.49 -13.37
C ALA A 54 14.83 -4.69 -12.28
N SER A 55 15.25 -4.69 -11.01
CA SER A 55 14.28 -4.56 -9.91
C SER A 55 13.78 -3.12 -9.84
N LEU A 56 12.50 -2.93 -9.48
CA LEU A 56 11.90 -1.60 -9.33
C LEU A 56 12.71 -0.70 -8.39
N LYS A 57 13.25 -1.29 -7.31
CA LYS A 57 14.15 -0.60 -6.38
C LYS A 57 15.43 -0.11 -7.08
N ARG A 58 16.09 -0.96 -7.87
CA ARG A 58 17.33 -0.59 -8.57
C ARG A 58 17.06 0.48 -9.63
N PHE A 59 15.98 0.35 -10.38
CA PHE A 59 15.57 1.32 -11.39
C PHE A 59 15.31 2.70 -10.77
N LEU A 60 14.52 2.78 -9.70
CA LEU A 60 14.22 4.06 -9.04
C LEU A 60 15.42 4.62 -8.29
N ALA A 61 16.30 3.78 -7.73
CA ALA A 61 17.54 4.24 -7.12
C ALA A 61 18.54 4.78 -8.14
N GLU A 62 18.54 4.24 -9.36
CA GLU A 62 19.35 4.76 -10.46
C GLU A 62 18.78 6.08 -10.98
N ALA A 63 17.47 6.15 -11.20
CA ALA A 63 16.78 7.39 -11.57
C ALA A 63 16.96 8.51 -10.51
N ALA A 64 16.89 8.18 -9.23
CA ALA A 64 17.07 9.16 -8.15
C ALA A 64 18.49 9.76 -8.05
N ARG A 65 19.46 9.25 -8.83
CA ARG A 65 20.79 9.87 -8.96
C ARG A 65 20.82 11.03 -9.95
N ASP A 66 19.86 11.09 -10.86
CA ASP A 66 19.76 12.21 -11.79
C ASP A 66 19.24 13.46 -11.07
N ASP A 67 19.91 14.59 -11.30
CA ASP A 67 19.61 15.82 -10.58
C ASP A 67 18.21 16.38 -10.86
N GLY A 68 17.61 16.01 -12.00
CA GLY A 68 16.24 16.40 -12.38
C GLY A 68 15.12 15.57 -11.75
N VAL A 69 15.42 14.54 -10.95
CA VAL A 69 14.41 13.67 -10.34
C VAL A 69 13.99 14.21 -8.97
N GLY A 70 12.68 14.43 -8.80
CA GLY A 70 12.11 15.11 -7.63
C GLY A 70 12.05 14.28 -6.34
N PHE A 71 12.49 13.03 -6.37
CA PHE A 71 12.45 12.12 -5.22
C PHE A 71 13.82 11.50 -4.92
N LYS A 72 13.98 11.03 -3.68
CA LYS A 72 15.10 10.19 -3.26
C LYS A 72 14.62 8.94 -2.54
N VAL A 73 15.44 7.89 -2.60
CA VAL A 73 15.16 6.59 -1.98
C VAL A 73 15.64 6.58 -0.53
N VAL A 74 14.76 6.26 0.40
CA VAL A 74 15.08 6.06 1.82
C VAL A 74 14.80 4.61 2.19
N ALA A 75 15.81 3.91 2.69
CA ALA A 75 15.67 2.53 3.15
C ALA A 75 15.66 2.48 4.68
N ASN A 76 14.71 1.76 5.27
CA ASN A 76 14.75 1.47 6.69
C ASN A 76 15.88 0.45 6.98
N PRO A 77 16.85 0.75 7.86
CA PRO A 77 17.93 -0.17 8.20
C PRO A 77 17.46 -1.45 8.92
N SER A 78 16.29 -1.43 9.56
CA SER A 78 15.76 -2.57 10.32
C SER A 78 14.86 -3.51 9.51
N VAL A 79 14.30 -3.06 8.38
CA VAL A 79 13.40 -3.87 7.54
C VAL A 79 13.69 -3.59 6.07
N LEU A 80 14.40 -4.53 5.41
CA LEU A 80 14.82 -4.41 4.00
C LEU A 80 13.67 -4.19 3.01
N ALA A 81 12.45 -4.57 3.38
CA ALA A 81 11.23 -4.41 2.59
C ALA A 81 10.57 -3.02 2.73
N LEU A 82 10.91 -2.25 3.76
CA LEU A 82 10.42 -0.88 3.95
C LEU A 82 11.36 0.11 3.26
N VAL A 83 11.31 0.10 1.93
CA VAL A 83 11.98 1.11 1.11
C VAL A 83 10.94 2.10 0.64
N GLY A 84 11.15 3.37 0.98
CA GLY A 84 10.27 4.48 0.69
C GLY A 84 10.92 5.50 -0.23
N LEU A 85 10.08 6.31 -0.87
CA LEU A 85 10.47 7.47 -1.65
C LEU A 85 9.97 8.74 -0.94
N ILE A 86 10.82 9.75 -0.87
CA ILE A 86 10.49 11.07 -0.32
C ILE A 86 10.97 12.17 -1.27
N PRO A 87 10.45 13.41 -1.18
CA PRO A 87 10.97 14.52 -1.97
C PRO A 87 12.47 14.74 -1.77
N LYS A 88 13.19 15.15 -2.83
CA LYS A 88 14.66 15.27 -2.83
C LYS A 88 15.21 16.12 -1.68
N HIS A 89 14.51 17.20 -1.34
CA HIS A 89 14.93 18.17 -0.31
C HIS A 89 14.52 17.81 1.12
N GLU A 90 13.77 16.73 1.32
CA GLU A 90 13.19 16.39 2.62
C GLU A 90 14.00 15.34 3.36
N THR A 91 13.99 15.34 4.70
CA THR A 91 14.71 14.32 5.48
C THR A 91 13.73 13.48 6.27
N TYR A 92 13.81 12.16 6.12
CA TYR A 92 12.99 11.21 6.84
C TYR A 92 13.87 10.17 7.52
N GLU A 93 13.77 10.05 8.83
CA GLU A 93 14.37 8.96 9.59
C GLU A 93 13.29 8.00 10.07
N PHE A 94 13.47 6.72 9.74
CA PHE A 94 12.67 5.66 10.34
C PHE A 94 13.05 5.56 11.82
N SER A 95 12.12 5.93 12.70
CA SER A 95 12.35 5.93 14.15
C SER A 95 12.71 4.51 14.63
N ARG A 96 13.95 4.31 15.09
CA ARG A 96 14.50 2.99 15.49
C ARG A 96 13.97 2.44 16.82
N GLY A 97 12.98 3.07 17.45
CA GLY A 97 12.59 2.72 18.82
C GLY A 97 11.15 3.03 19.21
N ALA A 98 10.27 3.34 18.27
CA ALA A 98 8.86 3.46 18.60
C ALA A 98 8.20 2.07 18.49
N PRO A 99 7.52 1.54 19.54
CA PRO A 99 6.53 0.50 19.30
C PRO A 99 5.58 1.07 18.25
N ALA A 100 5.26 0.26 17.22
CA ALA A 100 4.43 0.65 16.10
C ALA A 100 3.38 1.66 16.57
N PRO A 101 3.36 2.91 16.03
CA PRO A 101 2.34 3.86 16.45
C PRO A 101 1.02 3.14 16.28
N LYS A 102 0.24 3.04 17.38
CA LYS A 102 -1.11 2.49 17.34
C LYS A 102 -1.74 3.09 16.10
N ALA A 103 -1.98 2.22 15.11
CA ALA A 103 -2.52 2.63 13.85
C ALA A 103 -3.81 3.37 14.17
N VAL A 104 -3.78 4.69 14.10
CA VAL A 104 -4.99 5.43 13.79
C VAL A 104 -5.25 4.98 12.37
N ALA A 105 -6.10 3.97 12.26
CA ALA A 105 -6.50 3.36 11.02
C ALA A 105 -7.14 4.47 10.17
N ALA A 106 -6.31 5.13 9.36
CA ALA A 106 -6.78 5.79 8.16
C ALA A 106 -7.40 4.67 7.33
N GLN A 107 -8.73 4.60 7.42
CA GLN A 107 -9.56 3.73 6.61
C GLN A 107 -9.20 4.02 5.16
N ARG A 108 -8.47 3.09 4.54
CA ARG A 108 -8.31 3.04 3.08
C ARG A 108 -9.69 2.69 2.51
N PRO A 109 -10.28 3.50 1.62
CA PRO A 109 -11.24 2.98 0.69
C PRO A 109 -10.44 2.34 -0.44
N THR A 110 -10.21 1.03 -0.35
CA THR A 110 -9.77 0.23 -1.49
C THR A 110 -10.73 -0.94 -1.64
N ASP A 111 -11.61 -0.79 -2.63
CA ASP A 111 -12.26 -1.81 -3.44
C ASP A 111 -12.50 -3.20 -2.83
N VAL A 112 -13.77 -3.39 -2.48
CA VAL A 112 -14.60 -4.58 -2.72
C VAL A 112 -13.99 -5.53 -3.77
N VAL A 113 -13.36 -6.62 -3.33
CA VAL A 113 -13.73 -8.05 -3.55
C VAL A 113 -12.62 -8.92 -2.89
N ASP A 114 -12.45 -8.83 -1.56
CA ASP A 114 -11.83 -9.92 -0.78
C ASP A 114 -12.97 -10.44 0.11
N SER A 115 -13.44 -11.64 -0.20
CA SER A 115 -14.75 -12.21 0.17
C SER A 115 -15.26 -11.80 1.55
N ASN A 116 -16.48 -11.24 1.61
CA ASN A 116 -17.21 -10.96 2.86
C ASN A 116 -17.22 -12.20 3.79
N GLU A 117 -17.20 -13.40 3.18
CA GLU A 117 -16.98 -14.68 3.85
C GLU A 117 -15.75 -14.72 4.78
N LYS A 118 -14.61 -14.18 4.35
CA LYS A 118 -13.36 -14.17 5.12
C LYS A 118 -13.45 -13.23 6.32
N VAL A 119 -14.07 -12.07 6.13
CA VAL A 119 -14.31 -11.10 7.23
C VAL A 119 -15.25 -11.71 8.27
N VAL A 120 -16.33 -12.37 7.83
CA VAL A 120 -17.26 -13.08 8.73
C VAL A 120 -16.56 -14.23 9.45
N ARG A 121 -15.72 -15.01 8.75
CA ARG A 121 -14.96 -16.11 9.34
C ARG A 121 -13.97 -15.62 10.41
N ASP A 122 -13.24 -14.55 10.13
CA ASP A 122 -12.29 -13.95 11.08
C ASP A 122 -13.03 -13.40 12.31
N PHE A 123 -14.21 -12.78 12.11
CA PHE A 123 -15.07 -12.34 13.21
C PHE A 123 -15.53 -13.51 14.09
N LEU A 124 -16.03 -14.60 13.49
CA LEU A 124 -16.44 -15.80 14.24
C LEU A 124 -15.26 -16.43 15.00
N ALA A 125 -14.06 -16.43 14.40
CA ALA A 125 -12.85 -16.92 15.05
C ALA A 125 -12.43 -16.06 16.26
N LEU A 126 -12.74 -14.76 16.26
CA LEU A 126 -12.54 -13.88 17.41
C LEU A 126 -13.59 -14.09 18.49
N VAL A 127 -14.86 -14.26 18.12
CA VAL A 127 -15.94 -14.58 19.07
C VAL A 127 -15.68 -15.91 19.78
N ALA A 128 -15.15 -16.90 19.07
CA ALA A 128 -14.80 -18.21 19.66
C ALA A 128 -13.66 -18.15 20.69
N LYS A 129 -12.84 -17.09 20.68
CA LYS A 129 -11.76 -16.88 21.66
C LYS A 129 -12.22 -16.20 22.95
N LEU A 130 -13.48 -15.77 23.01
CA LEU A 130 -14.04 -15.15 24.21
C LEU A 130 -14.19 -16.19 25.33
N PRO A 131 -14.17 -15.76 26.60
CA PRO A 131 -14.49 -16.62 27.73
C PRO A 131 -15.89 -17.21 27.60
N SER A 132 -16.09 -18.43 28.08
CA SER A 132 -17.37 -19.17 28.01
C SER A 132 -18.56 -18.42 28.62
N GLU A 133 -18.30 -17.47 29.51
CA GLU A 133 -19.32 -16.59 30.11
C GLU A 133 -19.78 -15.47 29.18
N ASP A 134 -18.88 -14.97 28.33
CA ASP A 134 -19.18 -13.92 27.37
C ASP A 134 -19.73 -14.48 26.05
N ILE A 135 -19.29 -15.68 25.64
CA ILE A 135 -19.85 -16.38 24.47
C ILE A 135 -21.37 -16.57 24.62
N LYS A 136 -21.86 -16.86 25.83
CA LYS A 136 -23.30 -17.03 26.10
C LYS A 136 -24.13 -15.75 25.92
N LYS A 137 -23.49 -14.58 25.99
CA LYS A 137 -24.14 -13.28 25.79
C LYS A 137 -24.19 -12.91 24.30
N VAL A 138 -23.40 -13.58 23.47
CA VAL A 138 -23.34 -13.35 22.02
C VAL A 138 -24.42 -14.18 21.35
N ILE A 139 -25.57 -13.55 21.09
CA ILE A 139 -26.66 -14.14 20.31
C ILE A 139 -26.58 -13.52 18.91
N ILE A 140 -26.18 -14.33 17.93
CA ILE A 140 -26.11 -13.90 16.53
C ILE A 140 -27.27 -14.59 15.78
N PRO A 141 -28.32 -13.85 15.38
CA PRO A 141 -29.36 -14.38 14.53
C PRO A 141 -28.80 -14.92 13.22
N VAL A 142 -29.28 -16.08 12.79
CA VAL A 142 -28.80 -16.75 11.58
C VAL A 142 -29.02 -15.90 10.33
N GLU A 143 -30.10 -15.13 10.29
CA GLU A 143 -30.43 -14.22 9.18
C GLU A 143 -29.35 -13.15 8.95
N ILE A 144 -28.67 -12.71 10.02
CA ILE A 144 -27.58 -11.73 9.91
C ILE A 144 -26.34 -12.39 9.29
N LEU A 145 -26.04 -13.64 9.68
CA LEU A 145 -24.90 -14.37 9.10
C LEU A 145 -25.12 -14.65 7.61
N THR A 146 -26.34 -14.99 7.19
CA THR A 146 -26.63 -15.25 5.78
C THR A 146 -26.57 -13.98 4.94
N GLN A 147 -27.03 -12.84 5.45
CA GLN A 147 -26.87 -11.55 4.78
C GLN A 147 -25.39 -11.20 4.60
N LEU A 148 -24.59 -11.34 5.67
CA LEU A 148 -23.15 -11.03 5.61
C LEU A 148 -22.35 -12.00 4.73
N MET A 149 -22.78 -13.25 4.54
CA MET A 149 -22.05 -14.24 3.73
C MET A 149 -22.47 -14.29 2.26
N PHE A 150 -23.72 -13.94 1.93
CA PHE A 150 -24.31 -14.14 0.60
C PHE A 150 -24.76 -12.85 -0.09
N GLU A 151 -24.38 -11.67 0.42
CA GLU A 151 -24.68 -10.40 -0.23
C GLU A 151 -24.10 -10.36 -1.65
N LYS A 152 -24.99 -10.12 -2.63
CA LYS A 152 -24.73 -10.15 -4.07
C LYS A 152 -25.22 -8.85 -4.68
#